data_AF-A0AAU4UZY4-F1
#
_entry.id   AF-A0AAU4UZY4-F1
#
_cell.length_a   1.000
_cell.length_b   1.000
_cell.length_c   1.000
_cell.angle_alpha   90.00
_cell.angle_beta   90.00
_cell.angle_gamma   90.00
#
_symmetry.space_group_name_H-M   'P 1'
#
loop_
_entity.id
_entity.type
_entity.pdbx_description
1 polymer ?
#
loop_
_entity_poly.entity_id
_entity_poly.type
_entity_poly.pdbx_seq_one_letter_code
_entity_poly.pdbx_strand_id
1 'polypeptide(L)'
;MKRTRIAALALATASAALAPLLGQAATAAEGTAYLQDPAGGEKAMKSMWTKDEMHKVEAQFRFHPGVQYRTVTRPGPSAAPDYKRQVADPKTLAWLPGYEFAWSVSDSTVVKKALTVKEGEHPIVVHAVLRSADRAKVAEVREELTGKPATGREKVAGGKRIACDTGEYTVEWSVTRSGYGTLVGTLRWDSSCEQYRTAFASNHGQQR
;
A
#
# COMPACT_ATOMS: atom_id res chain seq x y z
N MET A 1 -14.07 1.73 -83.72
CA MET A 1 -14.82 0.45 -83.58
C MET A 1 -14.52 -0.16 -82.22
N LYS A 2 -15.55 -0.74 -81.58
CA LYS A 2 -15.58 -1.55 -80.35
C LYS A 2 -15.69 -0.81 -78.99
N ARG A 3 -16.91 -0.91 -78.44
CA ARG A 3 -17.35 -0.67 -77.06
C ARG A 3 -16.95 -1.83 -76.14
N THR A 4 -17.25 -1.67 -74.84
CA THR A 4 -17.33 -2.64 -73.70
C THR A 4 -16.07 -2.75 -72.84
N ARG A 5 -16.10 -2.87 -71.50
CA ARG A 5 -17.15 -2.91 -70.46
C ARG A 5 -16.46 -2.68 -69.09
N ILE A 6 -17.28 -2.33 -68.09
CA ILE A 6 -17.03 -2.16 -66.65
C ILE A 6 -16.40 -3.41 -65.99
N ALA A 7 -15.49 -3.20 -65.03
CA ALA A 7 -15.38 -4.02 -63.82
C ALA A 7 -14.61 -3.27 -62.72
N ALA A 8 -15.29 -3.03 -61.60
CA ALA A 8 -14.68 -2.63 -60.34
C ALA A 8 -14.09 -3.88 -59.65
N LEU A 9 -12.92 -3.75 -59.04
CA LEU A 9 -12.43 -4.67 -58.02
C LEU A 9 -11.43 -3.93 -57.14
N ALA A 10 -11.83 -3.74 -55.89
CA ALA A 10 -10.97 -3.32 -54.81
C ALA A 10 -10.00 -4.46 -54.45
N LEU A 11 -8.72 -4.14 -54.23
CA LEU A 11 -7.86 -4.94 -53.37
C LEU A 11 -6.86 -4.04 -52.65
N ALA A 12 -6.78 -4.30 -51.35
CA ALA A 12 -6.09 -3.56 -50.31
C ALA A 12 -4.58 -3.51 -50.52
N THR A 13 -3.99 -2.34 -50.29
CA THR A 13 -2.56 -2.16 -50.02
C THR A 13 -2.40 -1.75 -48.56
N ALA A 14 -1.98 -2.71 -47.74
CA ALA A 14 -1.42 -2.45 -46.43
C ALA A 14 0.00 -1.90 -46.63
N SER A 15 0.24 -0.67 -46.19
CA SER A 15 1.57 -0.13 -45.93
C SER A 15 1.50 0.77 -44.70
N ALA A 16 2.12 0.29 -43.62
CA ALA A 16 2.41 1.06 -42.44
C ALA A 16 3.36 2.22 -42.78
N ALA A 17 3.12 3.40 -42.20
CA ALA A 17 4.09 4.15 -41.40
C ALA A 17 3.65 5.61 -41.16
N LEU A 18 3.80 6.02 -39.89
CA LEU A 18 4.05 7.39 -39.37
C LEU A 18 2.85 8.33 -39.10
N ALA A 19 2.37 8.20 -37.86
CA ALA A 19 1.97 9.23 -36.88
C ALA A 19 1.34 10.56 -37.35
N PRO A 20 0.22 10.93 -36.68
CA PRO A 20 0.29 12.11 -35.82
C PRO A 20 -0.22 11.85 -34.39
N LEU A 21 0.52 12.43 -33.44
CA LEU A 21 0.12 12.88 -32.11
C LEU A 21 -1.36 12.67 -31.73
N LEU A 22 -1.60 11.68 -30.86
CA LEU A 22 -2.58 11.80 -29.80
C LEU A 22 -1.84 11.55 -28.49
N GLY A 23 -1.35 12.64 -27.90
CA GLY A 23 -0.91 12.65 -26.51
C GLY A 23 -2.13 12.36 -25.63
N GLN A 24 -2.39 11.08 -25.38
CA GLN A 24 -3.19 10.66 -24.24
C GLN A 24 -2.35 10.94 -23.00
N ALA A 25 -2.77 11.93 -22.23
CA ALA A 25 -2.31 12.14 -20.88
C ALA A 25 -2.46 10.82 -20.12
N ALA A 26 -1.34 10.32 -19.61
CA ALA A 26 -1.30 9.22 -18.69
C ALA A 26 -1.99 9.65 -17.38
N THR A 27 -3.31 9.48 -17.28
CA THR A 27 -4.01 9.54 -15.99
C THR A 27 -3.93 8.16 -15.34
N ALA A 28 -2.83 7.99 -14.61
CA ALA A 28 -2.65 7.16 -13.42
C ALA A 28 -3.69 6.04 -13.18
N ALA A 29 -3.27 4.83 -13.59
CA ALA A 29 -3.44 3.53 -12.94
C ALA A 29 -4.69 3.25 -12.09
N GLU A 30 -5.44 2.26 -12.57
CA GLU A 30 -6.24 1.31 -11.79
C GLU A 30 -5.49 0.82 -10.54
N GLY A 31 -6.21 0.80 -9.42
CA GLY A 31 -5.74 0.30 -8.13
C GLY A 31 -6.87 0.28 -7.12
N THR A 32 -7.91 -0.50 -7.41
CA THR A 32 -9.05 -0.74 -6.53
C THR A 32 -8.64 -1.50 -5.26
N ALA A 33 -9.26 -1.07 -4.14
CA ALA A 33 -9.45 -1.74 -2.84
C ALA A 33 -8.32 -1.75 -1.78
N TYR A 34 -8.57 -1.13 -0.62
CA TYR A 34 -8.08 -1.51 0.72
C TYR A 34 -8.98 -1.01 1.88
N LEU A 35 -9.49 -2.00 2.61
CA LEU A 35 -9.59 -1.97 4.07
C LEU A 35 -9.28 -3.42 4.44
N GLN A 36 -8.05 -3.75 4.84
CA GLN A 36 -7.77 -5.11 5.29
C GLN A 36 -8.54 -5.37 6.58
N ASP A 37 -9.38 -6.40 6.58
CA ASP A 37 -9.83 -7.11 7.77
C ASP A 37 -8.66 -7.97 8.29
N PRO A 38 -8.48 -8.17 9.61
CA PRO A 38 -7.59 -9.22 10.14
C PRO A 38 -7.80 -10.60 9.48
N ALA A 39 -9.00 -10.85 8.92
CA ALA A 39 -9.34 -12.06 8.17
C ALA A 39 -9.13 -11.98 6.63
N GLY A 40 -8.50 -10.91 6.10
CA GLY A 40 -7.99 -10.86 4.72
C GLY A 40 -8.96 -10.43 3.60
N GLY A 41 -10.16 -9.93 3.92
CA GLY A 41 -11.11 -9.43 2.91
C GLY A 41 -10.92 -7.95 2.54
N GLU A 42 -11.06 -7.62 1.26
CA GLU A 42 -11.11 -6.25 0.73
C GLU A 42 -12.43 -5.54 1.08
N LYS A 43 -12.39 -4.26 1.49
CA LYS A 43 -13.61 -3.44 1.71
C LYS A 43 -13.48 -2.05 1.06
N ALA A 44 -14.64 -1.41 0.86
CA ALA A 44 -14.76 -0.04 0.37
C ALA A 44 -14.13 0.99 1.34
N MET A 45 -13.80 2.19 0.84
CA MET A 45 -13.25 3.27 1.67
C MET A 45 -14.16 3.55 2.86
N LYS A 46 -13.58 3.70 4.05
CA LYS A 46 -14.32 4.29 5.16
C LYS A 46 -14.56 5.75 4.81
N SER A 47 -15.75 6.29 5.08
CA SER A 47 -16.06 7.67 4.79
C SER A 47 -16.75 8.36 5.95
N MET A 48 -16.59 9.68 6.00
CA MET A 48 -17.22 10.57 6.97
C MET A 48 -17.52 11.89 6.27
N TRP A 49 -18.72 12.40 6.51
CA TRP A 49 -19.06 13.79 6.20
C TRP A 49 -18.71 14.69 7.37
N THR A 50 -18.23 15.89 7.09
CA THR A 50 -18.08 16.94 8.10
C THR A 50 -19.42 17.38 8.64
N LYS A 51 -19.41 18.04 9.80
CA LYS A 51 -20.64 18.48 10.49
C LYS A 51 -21.47 19.47 9.68
N ASP A 52 -20.83 20.28 8.84
CA ASP A 52 -21.49 21.22 7.93
C ASP A 52 -22.08 20.53 6.67
N GLU A 53 -21.86 19.22 6.51
CA GLU A 53 -22.23 18.42 5.34
C GLU A 53 -21.65 18.93 4.01
N MET A 54 -20.68 19.83 4.06
CA MET A 54 -20.04 20.43 2.89
C MET A 54 -18.81 19.65 2.45
N HIS A 55 -18.27 18.77 3.29
CA HIS A 55 -17.04 18.06 2.99
C HIS A 55 -17.16 16.58 3.32
N LYS A 56 -16.60 15.75 2.44
CA LYS A 56 -16.49 14.31 2.63
C LYS A 56 -15.02 13.92 2.68
N VAL A 57 -14.64 13.16 3.70
CA VAL A 57 -13.33 12.52 3.78
C VAL A 57 -13.54 11.02 3.67
N GLU A 58 -12.87 10.41 2.71
CA GLU A 58 -12.80 8.97 2.52
C GLU A 58 -11.37 8.53 2.75
N ALA A 59 -11.15 7.44 3.50
CA ALA A 59 -9.82 6.88 3.66
C ALA A 59 -9.81 5.36 3.63
N GLN A 60 -8.64 4.87 3.28
CA GLN A 60 -8.24 3.48 3.22
C GLN A 60 -6.90 3.34 3.92
N PHE A 61 -6.69 2.20 4.56
CA PHE A 61 -5.48 1.92 5.32
C PHE A 61 -5.02 0.50 5.05
N ARG A 62 -3.71 0.35 4.87
CA ARG A 62 -3.03 -0.94 4.77
C ARG A 62 -1.81 -0.97 5.67
N PHE A 63 -1.68 -2.06 6.41
CA PHE A 63 -0.53 -2.34 7.23
C PHE A 63 0.41 -3.32 6.52
N HIS A 64 1.71 -3.04 6.54
CA HIS A 64 2.75 -3.83 5.92
C HIS A 64 3.73 -4.32 6.99
N PRO A 65 3.56 -5.53 7.54
CA PRO A 65 4.51 -6.13 8.47
C PRO A 65 5.73 -6.66 7.71
N GLY A 66 6.73 -5.82 7.48
CA GLY A 66 8.01 -6.24 6.89
C GLY A 66 8.88 -6.97 7.90
N VAL A 67 9.80 -7.83 7.44
CA VAL A 67 10.80 -8.48 8.30
C VAL A 67 12.18 -7.91 8.00
N GLN A 68 12.98 -7.70 9.04
CA GLN A 68 14.37 -7.27 8.92
C GLN A 68 15.29 -8.20 9.72
N TYR A 69 16.40 -8.61 9.12
CA TYR A 69 17.45 -9.41 9.74
C TYR A 69 18.82 -9.07 9.13
N ARG A 70 19.89 -9.44 9.83
CA ARG A 70 21.26 -9.43 9.32
C ARG A 70 21.67 -10.83 8.88
N THR A 71 22.69 -10.93 8.06
CA THR A 71 23.33 -12.20 7.71
C THR A 71 24.61 -12.39 8.53
N VAL A 72 24.92 -13.65 8.82
CA VAL A 72 26.17 -14.09 9.45
C VAL A 72 26.80 -15.18 8.61
N THR A 73 28.12 -15.18 8.58
CA THR A 73 28.90 -16.20 7.90
C THR A 73 28.93 -17.48 8.73
N ARG A 74 28.59 -18.61 8.12
CA ARG A 74 28.67 -19.94 8.73
C ARG A 74 29.51 -20.87 7.85
N PRO A 75 30.11 -21.92 8.44
CA PRO A 75 30.74 -22.98 7.66
C PRO A 75 29.77 -23.56 6.63
N GLY A 76 30.33 -23.93 5.48
CA GLY A 76 29.64 -24.60 4.38
C GLY A 76 29.14 -25.99 4.77
N PRO A 77 28.45 -26.68 3.85
CA PRO A 77 28.06 -28.06 4.06
C PRO A 77 29.28 -28.94 4.33
N SER A 78 29.08 -30.08 5.03
CA SER A 78 30.15 -31.02 5.40
C SER A 78 31.00 -31.48 4.21
N ALA A 79 30.39 -31.58 3.02
CA ALA A 79 31.06 -31.93 1.76
C ALA A 79 31.94 -30.81 1.18
N ALA A 80 31.87 -29.58 1.70
CA ALA A 80 32.65 -28.43 1.25
C ALA A 80 32.96 -27.48 2.43
N PRO A 81 33.83 -27.90 3.38
CA PRO A 81 34.09 -27.15 4.62
C PRO A 81 34.79 -25.80 4.40
N ASP A 82 35.52 -25.66 3.28
CA ASP A 82 36.20 -24.42 2.90
C ASP A 82 35.25 -23.35 2.35
N TYR A 83 34.02 -23.72 2.00
CA TYR A 83 33.01 -22.78 1.54
C TYR A 83 32.38 -22.03 2.72
N LYS A 84 32.19 -20.71 2.56
CA LYS A 84 31.51 -19.86 3.55
C LYS A 84 30.13 -19.51 3.05
N ARG A 85 29.08 -19.86 3.80
CA ARG A 85 27.70 -19.48 3.48
C ARG A 85 27.25 -18.28 4.30
N GLN A 86 26.53 -17.35 3.67
CA GLN A 86 25.82 -16.27 4.36
C GLN A 86 24.43 -16.78 4.73
N VAL A 87 24.12 -16.80 6.02
CA VAL A 87 22.83 -17.28 6.54
C VAL A 87 22.22 -16.16 7.37
N ALA A 88 20.89 -16.01 7.34
CA ALA A 88 20.19 -15.08 8.21
C ALA A 88 20.52 -15.37 9.69
N ASP A 89 20.74 -14.32 10.47
CA ASP A 89 20.94 -14.42 11.92
C ASP A 89 19.58 -14.29 12.64
N PRO A 90 19.04 -15.39 13.21
CA PRO A 90 17.76 -15.35 13.91
C PRO A 90 17.79 -14.42 15.12
N LYS A 91 18.97 -14.10 15.69
CA LYS A 91 19.08 -13.15 16.82
C LYS A 91 18.78 -11.70 16.43
N THR A 92 18.88 -11.39 15.15
CA THR A 92 18.66 -10.03 14.63
C THR A 92 17.30 -9.86 13.98
N LEU A 93 16.45 -10.88 14.08
CA LEU A 93 15.14 -10.92 13.46
C LEU A 93 14.18 -9.96 14.16
N ALA A 94 13.58 -9.05 13.40
CA ALA A 94 12.64 -8.06 13.88
C ALA A 94 11.56 -7.80 12.83
N TRP A 95 10.37 -7.37 13.25
CA TRP A 95 9.42 -6.76 12.34
C TRP A 95 9.79 -5.29 12.11
N LEU A 96 9.56 -4.83 10.89
CA LEU A 96 9.68 -3.45 10.45
C LEU A 96 8.31 -3.02 9.88
N PRO A 97 7.45 -2.42 10.70
CA PRO A 97 6.13 -1.99 10.27
C PRO A 97 6.22 -0.88 9.22
N GLY A 98 5.44 -1.00 8.16
CA GLY A 98 5.13 0.04 7.20
C GLY A 98 3.62 0.29 7.14
N TYR A 99 3.25 1.51 6.80
CA TYR A 99 1.86 1.95 6.76
C TYR A 99 1.57 2.56 5.41
N GLU A 100 0.38 2.32 4.88
CA GLU A 100 -0.06 2.93 3.64
C GLU A 100 -1.44 3.52 3.83
N PHE A 101 -1.53 4.82 3.57
CA PHE A 101 -2.75 5.60 3.67
C PHE A 101 -3.18 5.97 2.27
N ALA A 102 -4.46 5.78 1.96
CA ALA A 102 -5.08 6.37 0.78
C ALA A 102 -6.26 7.21 1.22
N TRP A 103 -6.45 8.36 0.57
CA TRP A 103 -7.50 9.31 0.90
C TRP A 103 -8.20 9.82 -0.35
N SER A 104 -9.43 10.25 -0.16
CA SER A 104 -10.17 11.07 -1.11
C SER A 104 -10.97 12.10 -0.34
N VAL A 105 -10.74 13.36 -0.64
CA VAL A 105 -11.46 14.50 -0.09
C VAL A 105 -12.37 15.04 -1.18
N SER A 106 -13.63 15.23 -0.84
CA SER A 106 -14.59 15.87 -1.73
C SER A 106 -15.22 17.07 -1.04
N ASP A 107 -15.39 18.15 -1.79
CA ASP A 107 -16.14 19.32 -1.37
C ASP A 107 -17.48 19.33 -2.11
N SER A 108 -18.57 19.55 -1.38
CA SER A 108 -19.90 19.66 -1.96
C SER A 108 -20.11 21.07 -2.48
N THR A 109 -20.58 21.18 -3.72
CA THR A 109 -20.88 22.47 -4.35
C THR A 109 -22.33 22.90 -4.12
N VAL A 110 -23.15 22.05 -3.49
CA VAL A 110 -24.56 22.31 -3.20
C VAL A 110 -24.89 21.76 -1.80
N VAL A 111 -25.59 22.54 -0.98
CA VAL A 111 -26.13 22.08 0.31
C VAL A 111 -26.97 20.81 0.06
N LYS A 112 -26.74 19.73 0.83
CA LYS A 112 -27.37 18.38 0.72
C LYS A 112 -26.65 17.34 -0.15
N LYS A 113 -25.32 17.37 -0.29
CA LYS A 113 -24.51 16.22 -0.79
C LYS A 113 -24.78 15.83 -2.26
N ALA A 114 -25.46 16.67 -3.03
CA ALA A 114 -25.98 16.32 -4.36
C ALA A 114 -24.91 16.36 -5.47
N LEU A 115 -23.89 17.21 -5.30
CA LEU A 115 -22.76 17.34 -6.22
C LEU A 115 -21.49 17.52 -5.39
N THR A 116 -20.48 16.70 -5.67
CA THR A 116 -19.18 16.74 -4.99
C THR A 116 -18.05 16.83 -5.99
N VAL A 117 -17.08 17.68 -5.71
CA VAL A 117 -15.89 17.88 -6.53
C VAL A 117 -14.67 17.40 -5.75
N LYS A 118 -13.75 16.70 -6.42
CA LYS A 118 -12.51 16.13 -5.84
C LYS A 118 -11.30 16.85 -6.42
N GLU A 119 -11.21 18.14 -6.16
CA GLU A 119 -10.18 19.02 -6.73
C GLU A 119 -9.38 19.75 -5.64
N GLY A 120 -8.24 20.30 -6.04
CA GLY A 120 -7.37 21.10 -5.19
C GLY A 120 -6.41 20.28 -4.33
N GLU A 121 -5.61 21.02 -3.56
CA GLU A 121 -4.68 20.47 -2.58
C GLU A 121 -5.22 20.70 -1.18
N HIS A 122 -5.14 19.66 -0.34
CA HIS A 122 -5.68 19.70 1.02
C HIS A 122 -4.60 19.25 2.01
N PRO A 123 -4.39 19.96 3.13
CA PRO A 123 -3.48 19.48 4.17
C PRO A 123 -4.07 18.23 4.83
N ILE A 124 -3.37 17.12 4.69
CA ILE A 124 -3.75 15.82 5.26
C ILE A 124 -2.75 15.42 6.33
N VAL A 125 -3.22 15.11 7.53
CA VAL A 125 -2.39 14.49 8.57
C VAL A 125 -2.72 13.01 8.63
N VAL A 126 -1.72 12.16 8.43
CA VAL A 126 -1.83 10.71 8.59
C VAL A 126 -1.19 10.30 9.90
N HIS A 127 -1.80 9.35 10.59
CA HIS A 127 -1.33 8.89 11.89
C HIS A 127 -1.61 7.40 12.06
N ALA A 128 -0.64 6.65 12.54
CA ALA A 128 -0.82 5.25 12.94
C ALA A 128 -0.09 4.95 14.24
N VAL A 129 -0.72 4.16 15.10
CA VAL A 129 -0.18 3.68 16.38
C VAL A 129 -0.29 2.17 16.40
N LEU A 130 0.83 1.49 16.55
CA LEU A 130 0.87 0.06 16.81
C LEU A 130 0.90 -0.17 18.31
N ARG A 131 -0.04 -0.97 18.81
CA ARG A 131 -0.17 -1.35 20.22
C ARG A 131 -0.02 -2.86 20.39
N SER A 132 0.62 -3.27 21.47
CA SER A 132 0.64 -4.67 21.92
C SER A 132 -0.71 -5.08 22.52
N ALA A 133 -0.85 -6.36 22.87
CA ALA A 133 -2.03 -6.91 23.55
C ALA A 133 -2.40 -6.13 24.84
N ASP A 134 -1.41 -5.68 25.62
CA ASP A 134 -1.59 -4.86 26.82
C ASP A 134 -1.96 -3.40 26.51
N ARG A 135 -2.22 -3.07 25.24
CA ARG A 135 -2.47 -1.73 24.69
C ARG A 135 -1.29 -0.76 24.82
N ALA A 136 -0.12 -1.25 25.21
CA ALA A 136 1.10 -0.45 25.28
C ALA A 136 1.51 -0.04 23.86
N LYS A 137 1.89 1.24 23.70
CA LYS A 137 2.34 1.78 22.41
C LYS A 137 3.73 1.27 22.08
N VAL A 138 3.85 0.47 21.03
CA VAL A 138 5.14 -0.09 20.59
C VAL A 138 5.75 0.72 19.45
N ALA A 139 4.94 1.28 18.56
CA ALA A 139 5.36 2.19 17.50
C ALA A 139 4.27 3.22 17.20
N GLU A 140 4.67 4.38 16.70
CA GLU A 140 3.76 5.44 16.28
C GLU A 140 4.42 6.26 15.18
N VAL A 141 3.61 6.66 14.20
CA VAL A 141 4.00 7.61 13.18
C VAL A 141 2.90 8.63 13.00
N ARG A 142 3.30 9.89 12.84
CA ARG A 142 2.43 11.00 12.48
C ARG A 142 3.16 11.82 11.43
N GLU A 143 2.51 12.05 10.30
CA GLU A 143 3.08 12.83 9.21
C GLU A 143 2.03 13.81 8.67
N GLU A 144 2.46 15.05 8.45
CA GLU A 144 1.64 16.07 7.82
C GLU A 144 2.04 16.16 6.35
N LEU A 145 1.07 15.89 5.48
CA LEU A 145 1.23 15.86 4.04
C LEU A 145 0.65 17.16 3.47
N THR A 146 1.52 18.15 3.29
CA THR A 146 1.18 19.44 2.68
C THR A 146 1.29 19.39 1.15
N GLY A 147 0.45 20.16 0.45
CA GLY A 147 0.48 20.25 -1.01
C GLY A 147 0.10 18.96 -1.73
N LYS A 148 -0.66 18.08 -1.07
CA LYS A 148 -1.13 16.83 -1.68
C LYS A 148 -2.49 17.03 -2.34
N PRO A 149 -2.75 16.37 -3.47
CA PRO A 149 -4.04 16.43 -4.14
C PRO A 149 -5.17 15.85 -3.27
N ALA A 150 -6.40 16.26 -3.56
CA ALA A 150 -7.62 15.80 -2.91
C ALA A 150 -7.76 14.27 -2.88
N THR A 151 -7.22 13.56 -3.88
CA THR A 151 -7.12 12.11 -3.86
C THR A 151 -5.66 11.69 -3.96
N GLY A 152 -5.22 10.80 -3.07
CA GLY A 152 -3.83 10.39 -3.05
C GLY A 152 -3.59 9.14 -2.20
N ARG A 153 -2.34 8.69 -2.24
CA ARG A 153 -1.85 7.53 -1.50
C ARG A 153 -0.41 7.80 -1.07
N GLU A 154 -0.07 7.45 0.15
CA GLU A 154 1.26 7.65 0.72
C GLU A 154 1.67 6.42 1.54
N LYS A 155 2.92 5.99 1.35
CA LYS A 155 3.54 4.94 2.18
C LYS A 155 4.43 5.61 3.21
N VAL A 156 4.13 5.35 4.47
CA VAL A 156 4.82 5.92 5.62
C VAL A 156 5.56 4.79 6.34
N ALA A 157 6.86 4.97 6.53
CA ALA A 157 7.66 4.02 7.30
C ALA A 157 7.28 4.13 8.78
N GLY A 158 7.16 2.98 9.47
CA GLY A 158 6.87 3.00 10.92
C GLY A 158 8.05 3.40 11.79
N GLY A 159 9.24 3.56 11.20
CA GLY A 159 10.43 4.14 11.83
C GLY A 159 11.05 3.34 12.98
N LYS A 160 10.36 2.32 13.49
CA LYS A 160 10.78 1.55 14.66
C LYS A 160 10.64 0.06 14.41
N ARG A 161 11.74 -0.66 14.67
CA ARG A 161 11.77 -2.12 14.69
C ARG A 161 11.07 -2.61 15.95
N ILE A 162 10.29 -3.67 15.82
CA ILE A 162 9.66 -4.35 16.96
C ILE A 162 10.15 -5.80 17.01
N ALA A 163 10.10 -6.41 18.18
CA ALA A 163 10.52 -7.80 18.36
C ALA A 163 9.75 -8.71 17.40
N CYS A 164 10.44 -9.68 16.78
CA CYS A 164 9.76 -10.72 16.01
C CYS A 164 9.25 -11.79 16.97
N ASP A 165 8.17 -11.46 17.68
CA ASP A 165 7.48 -12.32 18.64
C ASP A 165 6.23 -12.99 18.04
N THR A 166 5.57 -13.79 18.86
CA THR A 166 4.26 -14.36 18.57
C THR A 166 3.25 -13.65 19.47
N GLY A 167 2.24 -12.99 18.91
CA GLY A 167 1.28 -12.26 19.73
C GLY A 167 0.31 -11.36 18.96
N GLU A 168 -0.71 -10.90 19.68
CA GLU A 168 -1.73 -10.01 19.13
C GLU A 168 -1.31 -8.54 19.24
N TYR A 169 -1.48 -7.82 18.14
CA TYR A 169 -1.26 -6.39 18.02
C TYR A 169 -2.50 -5.71 17.46
N THR A 170 -2.62 -4.42 17.72
CA THR A 170 -3.64 -3.56 17.11
C THR A 170 -3.00 -2.33 16.53
N VAL A 171 -3.31 -2.03 15.28
CA VAL A 171 -2.98 -0.78 14.60
C VAL A 171 -4.18 0.14 14.67
N GLU A 172 -4.07 1.21 15.44
CA GLU A 172 -4.98 2.36 15.38
C GLU A 172 -4.48 3.29 14.27
N TRP A 173 -5.35 3.75 13.39
CA TRP A 173 -4.97 4.66 12.31
C TRP A 173 -5.95 5.81 12.18
N SER A 174 -5.48 6.93 11.65
CA SER A 174 -6.34 8.04 11.29
C SER A 174 -5.83 8.83 10.09
N VAL A 175 -6.78 9.44 9.37
CA VAL A 175 -6.56 10.42 8.33
C VAL A 175 -7.35 11.66 8.70
N THR A 176 -6.66 12.78 8.91
CA THR A 176 -7.25 14.06 9.29
C THR A 176 -7.15 15.03 8.14
N ARG A 177 -8.27 15.63 7.75
CA ARG A 177 -8.26 16.85 6.95
C ARG A 177 -8.23 18.03 7.93
N SER A 178 -7.12 18.75 7.97
CA SER A 178 -6.91 19.83 8.94
C SER A 178 -8.02 20.89 8.84
N GLY A 179 -8.60 21.26 9.99
CA GLY A 179 -9.72 22.22 10.07
C GLY A 179 -11.12 21.61 9.92
N TYR A 180 -11.24 20.36 9.49
CA TYR A 180 -12.54 19.77 9.11
C TYR A 180 -12.92 18.53 9.89
N GLY A 181 -12.02 17.55 9.99
CA GLY A 181 -12.31 16.32 10.71
C GLY A 181 -11.28 15.22 10.56
N THR A 182 -11.40 14.23 11.44
CA THR A 182 -10.52 13.05 11.51
C THR A 182 -11.32 11.78 11.29
N LEU A 183 -10.90 10.99 10.31
CA LEU A 183 -11.41 9.65 10.10
C LEU A 183 -10.47 8.65 10.77
N VAL A 184 -11.00 7.79 11.64
CA VAL A 184 -10.20 6.82 12.42
C VAL A 184 -10.57 5.38 12.04
N GLY A 185 -9.67 4.44 12.31
CA GLY A 185 -9.97 3.01 12.25
C GLY A 185 -8.98 2.17 13.05
N THR A 186 -9.27 0.88 13.13
CA THR A 186 -8.48 -0.09 13.88
C THR A 186 -8.32 -1.37 13.07
N LEU A 187 -7.13 -1.97 13.12
CA LEU A 187 -6.80 -3.23 12.47
C LEU A 187 -6.08 -4.14 13.47
N ARG A 188 -6.61 -5.34 13.72
CA ARG A 188 -5.87 -6.36 14.47
C ARG A 188 -4.84 -7.03 13.57
N TRP A 189 -3.70 -7.39 14.15
CA TRP A 189 -2.65 -8.14 13.49
C TRP A 189 -2.12 -9.19 14.45
N ASP A 190 -2.14 -10.45 14.03
CA ASP A 190 -1.42 -11.52 14.71
C ASP A 190 -0.01 -11.59 14.14
N SER A 191 0.97 -11.19 14.93
CA SER A 191 2.37 -11.31 14.55
C SER A 191 2.80 -12.74 14.84
N SER A 192 2.89 -13.61 13.84
CA SER A 192 3.54 -14.92 14.00
C SER A 192 4.89 -14.93 13.29
N CYS A 193 5.95 -15.06 14.09
CA CYS A 193 7.32 -15.12 13.58
C CYS A 193 7.83 -16.55 13.34
N GLU A 194 7.01 -17.57 13.60
CA GLU A 194 7.44 -18.97 13.63
C GLU A 194 8.00 -19.46 12.29
N GLN A 195 7.38 -19.06 11.18
CA GLN A 195 7.85 -19.39 9.84
C GLN A 195 9.27 -18.87 9.59
N TYR A 196 9.56 -17.64 9.98
CA TYR A 196 10.88 -17.02 9.83
C TYR A 196 11.91 -17.65 10.78
N ARG A 197 11.54 -17.94 12.02
CA ARG A 197 12.42 -18.66 12.97
C ARG A 197 12.80 -20.05 12.47
N THR A 198 11.86 -20.76 11.85
CA THR A 198 12.12 -22.08 11.25
C THR A 198 13.06 -21.97 10.05
N ALA A 199 12.80 -21.02 9.14
CA ALA A 199 13.64 -20.77 7.98
C ALA A 199 15.08 -20.34 8.33
N PHE A 200 15.26 -19.68 9.47
CA PHE A 200 16.56 -19.18 9.94
C PHE A 200 17.24 -20.06 11.00
N ALA A 201 16.68 -21.25 11.26
CA ALA A 201 17.31 -22.22 12.15
C ALA A 201 18.67 -22.68 11.61
N SER A 202 19.64 -22.91 12.49
CA SER A 202 21.04 -23.21 12.12
C SER A 202 21.21 -24.43 11.20
N ASN A 203 20.26 -25.36 11.26
CA ASN A 203 20.29 -26.63 10.54
C ASN A 203 19.39 -26.61 9.29
N HIS A 204 18.67 -25.51 9.04
CA HIS A 204 17.81 -25.37 7.87
C HIS A 204 18.68 -25.35 6.60
N GLY A 205 18.36 -26.20 5.62
CA GLY A 205 19.12 -26.33 4.37
C GLY A 205 20.44 -27.11 4.47
N GLN A 206 20.72 -27.80 5.58
CA GLN A 206 21.73 -28.88 5.56
C GLN A 206 21.13 -30.09 4.83
N GLN A 207 21.48 -30.28 3.56
CA GLN A 207 21.29 -31.59 2.93
C GLN A 207 22.18 -32.59 3.68
N ARG A 208 21.57 -33.67 4.16
CA ARG A 208 22.29 -34.80 4.75
C ARG A 208 23.13 -35.50 3.70
#